data_AF-A0AAD6UB00-F1
#
_entry.id   AF-A0AAD6UB00-F1
#
_cell.length_a   1.000
_cell.length_b   1.000
_cell.length_c   1.000
_cell.angle_alpha   90.00
_cell.angle_beta   90.00
_cell.angle_gamma   90.00
#
_symmetry.space_group_name_H-M   'P 1'
#
loop_
_entity.id
_entity.type
_entity.pdbx_description
1 polymer ?
#
loop_
_entity_poly.entity_id
_entity_poly.type
_entity_poly.pdbx_seq_one_letter_code
_entity_poly.pdbx_strand_id
1 'polypeptide(L)'
;DPLIFYGAVGGELPSASLEATEILRDAVIRYQSPHRQFLWERLSELIAKVAEYDAENVALLSHSDASSQAEYFTLPLNVLAEVAQAAVAVQQILDALHEFLGRKKATAFVLDPNFGFLYMLERCASEFELRFALSSLQLRLTRADRHIRSYLQRIRQIYTGREPSEALTSVDSTISEVREVFGTEPPTKELYRLLLRKDY
;
A
#
# COMPACT_ATOMS: atom_id res chain seq x y z
N ASP A 1 9.23 -12.23 12.71
CA ASP A 1 8.06 -11.47 13.17
C ASP A 1 8.21 -10.02 12.70
N PRO A 2 7.31 -9.49 11.88
CA PRO A 2 7.38 -8.11 11.38
C PRO A 2 7.26 -7.05 12.50
N LEU A 3 6.74 -7.42 13.68
CA LEU A 3 6.57 -6.48 14.80
C LEU A 3 7.86 -6.17 15.57
N ILE A 4 8.98 -6.84 15.27
CA ILE A 4 10.29 -6.55 15.89
C ILE A 4 10.66 -5.07 15.71
N PHE A 5 10.37 -4.49 14.53
CA PHE A 5 10.63 -3.08 14.24
C PHE A 5 9.78 -2.09 15.07
N TYR A 6 8.73 -2.61 15.71
CA TYR A 6 7.81 -1.89 16.58
C TYR A 6 8.07 -2.20 18.06
N GLY A 7 9.15 -2.90 18.40
CA GLY A 7 9.52 -3.21 19.79
C GLY A 7 8.89 -4.47 20.36
N ALA A 8 8.37 -5.37 19.51
CA ALA A 8 7.84 -6.64 19.99
C ALA A 8 8.93 -7.53 20.60
N VAL A 9 8.60 -8.21 21.70
CA VAL A 9 9.47 -9.17 22.40
C VAL A 9 8.72 -10.49 22.51
N GLY A 10 9.32 -11.58 22.05
CA GLY A 10 8.65 -12.90 22.07
C GLY A 10 7.42 -13.01 21.16
N GLY A 11 7.28 -12.11 20.19
CA GLY A 11 6.10 -12.06 19.31
C GLY A 11 5.03 -11.06 19.74
N GLU A 12 5.15 -10.45 20.92
CA GLU A 12 4.11 -9.60 21.50
C GLU A 12 4.57 -8.16 21.70
N LEU A 13 3.66 -7.20 21.51
CA LEU A 13 3.95 -5.81 21.82
C LEU A 13 3.84 -5.58 23.33
N PRO A 14 4.84 -4.94 23.95
CA PRO A 14 4.81 -4.65 25.38
C PRO A 14 3.57 -3.82 25.73
N SER A 15 2.82 -4.20 26.76
CA SER A 15 1.62 -3.49 27.25
C SER A 15 0.43 -3.42 26.28
N ALA A 16 0.47 -4.14 25.15
CA ALA A 16 -0.69 -4.35 24.29
C ALA A 16 -1.35 -5.70 24.61
N SER A 17 -2.65 -5.84 24.31
CA SER A 17 -3.29 -7.16 24.33
C SER A 17 -2.78 -8.03 23.18
N LEU A 18 -2.93 -9.36 23.31
CA LEU A 18 -2.61 -10.29 22.23
C LEU A 18 -3.41 -9.96 20.96
N GLU A 19 -4.70 -9.69 21.12
CA GLU A 19 -5.61 -9.30 20.04
C GLU A 19 -5.12 -8.02 19.33
N ALA A 20 -4.76 -6.97 20.08
CA ALA A 20 -4.22 -5.75 19.49
C ALA A 20 -2.89 -6.00 18.75
N THR A 21 -2.04 -6.86 19.31
CA THR A 21 -0.78 -7.28 18.67
C THR A 21 -1.06 -7.99 17.34
N GLU A 22 -2.03 -8.91 17.31
CA GLU A 22 -2.44 -9.62 16.09
C GLU A 22 -3.00 -8.67 15.02
N ILE A 23 -3.88 -7.75 15.40
CA ILE A 23 -4.44 -6.73 14.50
C ILE A 23 -3.33 -5.92 13.84
N LEU A 24 -2.35 -5.44 14.62
CA LEU A 24 -1.23 -4.70 14.05
C LEU A 24 -0.35 -5.60 13.16
N ARG A 25 -0.08 -6.84 13.58
CA ARG A 25 0.74 -7.77 12.80
C ARG A 25 0.14 -7.99 11.42
N ASP A 26 -1.16 -8.25 11.36
CA ASP A 26 -1.89 -8.47 10.12
C ASP A 26 -1.87 -7.22 9.22
N ALA A 27 -2.03 -6.03 9.80
CA ALA A 27 -1.91 -4.78 9.06
C ALA A 27 -0.51 -4.57 8.46
N VAL A 28 0.55 -4.83 9.24
CA VAL A 28 1.94 -4.69 8.79
C VAL A 28 2.26 -5.72 7.71
N ILE A 29 1.88 -6.98 7.89
CA ILE A 29 2.07 -8.05 6.89
C ILE A 29 1.37 -7.66 5.60
N ARG A 30 0.09 -7.28 5.65
CA ARG A 30 -0.69 -6.93 4.46
C ARG A 30 -0.12 -5.73 3.72
N TYR A 31 0.51 -4.79 4.43
CA TYR A 31 1.12 -3.61 3.82
C TYR A 31 2.48 -3.91 3.18
N GLN A 32 3.34 -4.70 3.85
CA GLN A 32 4.75 -4.85 3.49
C GLN A 32 5.09 -6.16 2.78
N SER A 33 4.23 -7.18 2.88
CA SER A 33 4.51 -8.51 2.32
C SER A 33 3.89 -8.68 0.93
N PRO A 34 4.47 -9.56 0.11
CA PRO A 34 3.90 -9.92 -1.18
C PRO A 34 2.46 -10.43 -1.04
N HIS A 35 1.62 -10.04 -2.00
CA HIS A 35 0.26 -10.57 -2.07
C HIS A 35 0.30 -12.09 -2.30
N ARG A 36 -0.64 -12.83 -1.70
CA ARG A 36 -0.70 -14.31 -1.84
C ARG A 36 -0.85 -14.77 -3.29
N GLN A 37 -1.45 -13.94 -4.13
CA GLN A 37 -1.62 -14.20 -5.57
C GLN A 37 -0.60 -13.44 -6.43
N PHE A 38 0.48 -12.93 -5.83
CA PHE A 38 1.56 -12.18 -6.50
C PHE A 38 1.08 -10.98 -7.34
N LEU A 39 -0.01 -10.34 -6.90
CA LEU A 39 -0.51 -9.10 -7.52
C LEU A 39 0.42 -7.91 -7.26
N TRP A 40 1.17 -7.95 -6.15
CA TRP A 40 2.19 -6.97 -5.78
C TRP A 40 3.23 -7.61 -4.86
N GLU A 41 4.45 -7.06 -4.86
CA GLU A 41 5.45 -7.35 -3.82
C GLU A 41 5.20 -6.48 -2.59
N ARG A 42 4.84 -5.21 -2.81
CA ARG A 42 4.40 -4.28 -1.74
C ARG A 42 3.14 -3.55 -2.14
N LEU A 43 2.24 -3.32 -1.18
CA LEU A 43 0.98 -2.65 -1.47
C LEU A 43 1.19 -1.22 -1.98
N SER A 44 2.23 -0.53 -1.51
CA SER A 44 2.58 0.81 -1.99
C SER A 44 2.93 0.86 -3.48
N GLU A 45 3.48 -0.21 -4.04
CA GLU A 45 3.80 -0.30 -5.48
C GLU A 45 2.52 -0.42 -6.29
N LEU A 46 1.56 -1.25 -5.85
CA LEU A 46 0.26 -1.32 -6.49
C LEU A 46 -0.47 0.03 -6.41
N ILE A 47 -0.41 0.72 -5.27
CA ILE A 47 -1.00 2.05 -5.12
C ILE A 47 -0.36 3.05 -6.10
N ALA A 48 0.97 3.04 -6.23
CA ALA A 48 1.68 3.88 -7.18
C ALA A 48 1.26 3.57 -8.63
N LYS A 49 1.23 2.28 -8.99
CA LYS A 49 0.76 1.82 -10.31
C LYS A 49 -0.67 2.27 -10.60
N VAL A 50 -1.59 2.12 -9.64
CA VAL A 50 -2.98 2.58 -9.79
C VAL A 50 -3.05 4.10 -9.97
N ALA A 51 -2.21 4.86 -9.25
CA ALA A 51 -2.14 6.31 -9.36
C ALA A 51 -1.59 6.79 -10.72
N GLU A 52 -0.85 5.95 -11.44
CA GLU A 52 -0.29 6.25 -12.78
C GLU A 52 -1.31 6.03 -13.91
N TYR A 53 -2.45 5.38 -13.66
CA TYR A 53 -3.47 5.25 -14.70
C TYR A 53 -3.99 6.62 -15.14
N ASP A 54 -3.96 6.87 -16.44
CA ASP A 54 -4.58 8.04 -17.03
C ASP A 54 -6.11 7.90 -16.99
N ALA A 55 -6.74 8.43 -15.95
CA ALA A 55 -8.19 8.37 -15.78
C ALA A 55 -8.96 9.08 -16.90
N GLU A 56 -8.38 10.10 -17.53
CA GLU A 56 -9.04 10.85 -18.61
C GLU A 56 -9.07 10.03 -19.90
N ASN A 57 -8.03 9.25 -20.17
CA ASN A 57 -7.89 8.47 -21.41
C ASN A 57 -7.95 6.95 -21.22
N VAL A 58 -8.26 6.46 -20.01
CA VAL A 58 -8.40 5.02 -19.76
C VAL A 58 -9.43 4.42 -20.72
N ALA A 59 -9.10 3.27 -21.31
CA ALA A 59 -10.02 2.56 -22.19
C ALA A 59 -11.23 2.10 -21.37
N LEU A 60 -12.43 2.31 -21.90
CA LEU A 60 -13.69 1.88 -21.29
C LEU A 60 -14.32 0.79 -22.15
N LEU A 61 -14.96 -0.17 -21.49
CA LEU A 61 -15.77 -1.19 -22.13
C LEU A 61 -17.24 -0.79 -22.01
N SER A 62 -17.95 -0.77 -23.14
CA SER A 62 -19.41 -0.62 -23.15
C SER A 62 -20.07 -1.99 -23.18
N HIS A 63 -21.14 -2.13 -22.41
CA HIS A 63 -22.00 -3.29 -22.37
C HIS A 63 -23.46 -2.85 -22.49
N SER A 64 -24.20 -3.57 -23.35
CA SER A 64 -25.65 -3.42 -23.45
C SER A 64 -26.34 -4.48 -22.57
N ASP A 65 -27.20 -4.04 -21.66
CA ASP A 65 -28.07 -4.94 -20.91
C ASP A 65 -29.29 -5.31 -21.79
N ALA A 66 -29.31 -6.55 -22.29
CA ALA A 66 -30.37 -7.04 -23.17
C ALA A 66 -31.78 -6.97 -22.54
N SER A 67 -31.88 -6.92 -21.20
CA SER A 67 -33.16 -6.88 -20.48
C SER A 67 -33.73 -5.47 -20.32
N SER A 68 -32.87 -4.45 -20.26
CA SER A 68 -33.26 -3.05 -19.98
C SER A 68 -32.97 -2.10 -21.13
N GLN A 69 -32.30 -2.56 -22.20
CA GLN A 69 -31.73 -1.73 -23.26
C GLN A 69 -30.79 -0.63 -22.76
N ALA A 70 -30.39 -0.69 -21.48
CA ALA A 70 -29.47 0.28 -20.90
C ALA A 70 -28.04 -0.07 -21.29
N GLU A 71 -27.31 0.94 -21.74
CA GLU A 71 -25.86 0.86 -21.95
C GLU A 71 -25.15 1.23 -20.64
N TYR A 72 -24.10 0.50 -20.30
CA TYR A 72 -23.24 0.83 -19.17
C TYR A 72 -21.77 0.64 -19.53
N PHE A 73 -20.94 1.44 -18.88
CA PHE A 73 -19.51 1.48 -19.03
C PHE A 73 -18.85 0.83 -17.82
N THR A 74 -17.71 0.18 -18.07
CA THR A 74 -16.85 -0.44 -17.06
C THR A 74 -15.38 -0.31 -17.45
N LEU A 75 -14.50 -0.48 -16.47
CA LEU A 75 -13.06 -0.61 -16.73
C LEU A 75 -12.73 -2.01 -17.26
N PRO A 76 -11.64 -2.16 -18.06
CA PRO A 76 -11.07 -3.47 -18.36
C PRO A 76 -10.84 -4.28 -17.08
N LEU A 77 -11.16 -5.57 -17.11
CA LEU A 77 -11.18 -6.42 -15.91
C LEU A 77 -9.87 -6.41 -15.13
N ASN A 78 -8.73 -6.34 -15.83
CA ASN A 78 -7.41 -6.25 -15.20
C ASN A 78 -7.23 -4.94 -14.41
N VAL A 79 -7.65 -3.81 -14.98
CA VAL A 79 -7.57 -2.50 -14.31
C VAL A 79 -8.54 -2.47 -13.13
N LEU A 80 -9.78 -2.93 -13.33
CA LEU A 80 -10.78 -3.01 -12.28
C LEU A 80 -10.31 -3.88 -11.11
N ALA A 81 -9.74 -5.05 -11.39
CA ALA A 81 -9.22 -5.95 -10.38
C ALA A 81 -8.08 -5.31 -9.57
N GLU A 82 -7.14 -4.62 -10.22
CA GLU A 82 -6.05 -3.94 -9.53
C GLU A 82 -6.55 -2.81 -8.62
N VAL A 83 -7.45 -1.97 -9.12
CA VAL A 83 -8.04 -0.88 -8.34
C VAL A 83 -8.85 -1.42 -7.15
N ALA A 84 -9.67 -2.45 -7.38
CA ALA A 84 -10.49 -3.07 -6.34
C ALA A 84 -9.63 -3.71 -5.24
N GLN A 85 -8.59 -4.47 -5.63
CA GLN A 85 -7.69 -5.12 -4.67
C GLN A 85 -6.90 -4.09 -3.86
N ALA A 86 -6.40 -3.02 -4.50
CA ALA A 86 -5.75 -1.92 -3.79
C ALA A 86 -6.71 -1.28 -2.79
N ALA A 87 -7.93 -0.97 -3.22
CA ALA A 87 -8.91 -0.29 -2.39
C ALA A 87 -9.33 -1.12 -1.17
N VAL A 88 -9.63 -2.39 -1.36
CA VAL A 88 -10.02 -3.30 -0.27
C VAL A 88 -8.86 -3.51 0.70
N ALA A 89 -7.64 -3.77 0.20
CA ALA A 89 -6.48 -4.00 1.05
C ALA A 89 -6.14 -2.76 1.89
N VAL A 90 -6.16 -1.58 1.28
CA VAL A 90 -5.92 -0.30 1.97
C VAL A 90 -6.98 -0.04 3.03
N GLN A 91 -8.26 -0.25 2.73
CA GLN A 91 -9.34 -0.06 3.70
C GLN A 91 -9.18 -0.98 4.92
N GLN A 92 -8.88 -2.26 4.69
CA GLN A 92 -8.62 -3.23 5.77
C GLN A 92 -7.45 -2.82 6.67
N ILE A 93 -6.35 -2.31 6.08
CA ILE A 93 -5.20 -1.83 6.85
C ILE A 93 -5.60 -0.59 7.66
N LEU A 94 -6.30 0.36 7.06
CA LEU A 94 -6.76 1.56 7.76
C LEU A 94 -7.65 1.20 8.95
N ASP A 95 -8.60 0.29 8.77
CA ASP A 95 -9.50 -0.15 9.83
C ASP A 95 -8.72 -0.81 10.98
N ALA A 96 -7.80 -1.72 10.66
CA ALA A 96 -6.94 -2.37 11.66
C ALA A 96 -6.08 -1.35 12.42
N LEU A 97 -5.49 -0.36 11.74
CA LEU A 97 -4.68 0.68 12.38
C LEU A 97 -5.54 1.63 13.23
N HIS A 98 -6.75 1.96 12.80
CA HIS A 98 -7.68 2.77 13.58
C HIS A 98 -8.15 2.06 14.84
N GLU A 99 -8.47 0.77 14.73
CA GLU A 99 -8.83 -0.10 15.84
C GLU A 99 -7.69 -0.21 16.85
N PHE A 100 -6.48 -0.51 16.38
CA PHE A 100 -5.28 -0.59 17.21
C PHE A 100 -4.99 0.72 17.96
N LEU A 101 -5.15 1.88 17.29
CA LEU A 101 -4.93 3.19 17.89
C LEU A 101 -6.12 3.69 18.74
N GLY A 102 -7.18 2.90 18.91
CA GLY A 102 -8.38 3.28 19.66
C GLY A 102 -9.13 4.48 19.07
N ARG A 103 -9.02 4.72 17.76
CA ARG A 103 -9.67 5.85 17.09
C ARG A 103 -11.14 5.57 16.82
N LYS A 104 -12.00 6.57 17.05
CA LYS A 104 -13.43 6.47 16.75
C LYS A 104 -13.64 6.34 15.23
N LYS A 105 -14.44 5.35 14.82
CA LYS A 105 -14.81 5.11 13.41
C LYS A 105 -15.40 6.36 12.73
N ALA A 106 -16.15 7.19 13.47
CA ALA A 106 -16.76 8.41 12.93
C ALA A 106 -15.75 9.48 12.45
N THR A 107 -14.51 9.45 12.95
CA THR A 107 -13.44 10.39 12.57
C THR A 107 -12.33 9.74 11.76
N ALA A 108 -12.46 8.44 11.48
CA ALA A 108 -11.49 7.67 10.72
C ALA A 108 -11.50 8.10 9.25
N PHE A 109 -10.32 8.13 8.63
CA PHE A 109 -10.25 8.26 7.18
C PHE A 109 -10.81 6.97 6.55
N VAL A 110 -11.82 7.10 5.69
CA VAL A 110 -12.40 5.99 4.93
C VAL A 110 -11.96 6.15 3.49
N LEU A 111 -11.42 5.11 2.87
CA LEU A 111 -10.95 5.18 1.49
C LEU A 111 -12.13 5.28 0.52
N ASP A 112 -13.07 4.35 0.58
CA ASP A 112 -14.23 4.30 -0.30
C ASP A 112 -15.51 4.05 0.52
N PRO A 113 -16.22 5.12 0.94
CA PRO A 113 -17.41 4.99 1.75
C PRO A 113 -18.46 4.09 1.08
N ASN A 114 -18.80 2.99 1.75
CA ASN A 114 -19.74 1.97 1.27
C ASN A 114 -19.38 1.38 -0.11
N PHE A 115 -18.10 1.41 -0.50
CA PHE A 115 -17.62 0.96 -1.81
C PHE A 115 -18.27 1.68 -3.00
N GLY A 116 -18.75 2.91 -2.78
CA GLY A 116 -19.49 3.67 -3.80
C GLY A 116 -18.67 3.92 -5.06
N PHE A 117 -17.39 4.25 -4.93
CA PHE A 117 -16.55 4.45 -6.10
C PHE A 117 -16.27 3.13 -6.82
N LEU A 118 -15.99 2.04 -6.11
CA LEU A 118 -15.80 0.72 -6.74
C LEU A 118 -17.04 0.26 -7.51
N TYR A 119 -18.25 0.45 -6.95
CA TYR A 119 -19.49 0.12 -7.67
C TYR A 119 -19.65 0.96 -8.95
N MET A 120 -19.28 2.24 -8.91
CA MET A 120 -19.27 3.08 -10.11
C MET A 120 -18.25 2.58 -11.14
N LEU A 121 -17.08 2.09 -10.72
CA LEU A 121 -16.09 1.53 -11.65
C LEU A 121 -16.51 0.20 -12.28
N GLU A 122 -17.26 -0.61 -11.54
CA GLU A 122 -17.81 -1.86 -12.04
C GLU A 122 -18.91 -1.62 -13.09
N ARG A 123 -19.83 -0.69 -12.81
CA ARG A 123 -20.97 -0.42 -13.68
C ARG A 123 -21.46 1.02 -13.52
N CYS A 124 -21.28 1.83 -14.56
CA CYS A 124 -21.78 3.21 -14.59
C CYS A 124 -22.48 3.52 -15.92
N ALA A 125 -23.55 4.32 -15.89
CA ALA A 125 -24.23 4.77 -17.11
C ALA A 125 -23.50 5.93 -17.82
N SER A 126 -22.53 6.57 -17.16
CA SER A 126 -21.83 7.75 -17.64
C SER A 126 -20.32 7.54 -17.63
N GLU A 127 -19.68 7.66 -18.79
CA GLU A 127 -18.21 7.60 -18.87
C GLU A 127 -17.55 8.67 -17.99
N PHE A 128 -18.11 9.88 -17.98
CA PHE A 128 -17.58 10.98 -17.18
C PHE A 128 -17.58 10.66 -15.68
N GLU A 129 -18.69 10.11 -15.18
CA GLU A 129 -18.80 9.73 -13.77
C GLU A 129 -17.87 8.57 -13.40
N LEU A 130 -17.69 7.60 -14.30
CA LEU A 130 -16.76 6.50 -14.12
C LEU A 130 -15.31 7.01 -14.03
N ARG A 131 -14.89 7.88 -14.96
CA ARG A 131 -13.56 8.52 -14.93
C ARG A 131 -13.37 9.39 -13.68
N PHE A 132 -14.41 10.08 -13.25
CA PHE A 132 -14.41 10.84 -12.00
C PHE A 132 -14.26 9.93 -10.77
N ALA A 133 -14.93 8.79 -10.74
CA ALA A 133 -14.78 7.81 -9.67
C ALA A 133 -13.36 7.24 -9.62
N LEU A 134 -12.77 6.94 -10.79
CA LEU A 134 -11.40 6.44 -10.88
C LEU A 134 -10.39 7.46 -10.34
N SER A 135 -10.45 8.70 -10.84
CA SER A 135 -9.56 9.78 -10.38
C SER A 135 -9.73 10.10 -8.90
N SER A 136 -10.97 10.04 -8.39
CA SER A 136 -11.26 10.19 -6.96
C SER A 136 -10.62 9.07 -6.13
N LEU A 137 -10.74 7.81 -6.56
CA LEU A 137 -10.10 6.68 -5.89
C LEU A 137 -8.58 6.77 -5.91
N GLN A 138 -7.96 7.13 -7.03
CA GLN A 138 -6.51 7.30 -7.15
C GLN A 138 -5.96 8.33 -6.15
N LEU A 139 -6.62 9.50 -6.07
CA LEU A 139 -6.24 10.54 -5.11
C LEU A 139 -6.36 10.04 -3.67
N ARG A 140 -7.44 9.32 -3.35
CA ARG A 140 -7.71 8.81 -2.01
C ARG A 140 -6.74 7.69 -1.64
N LEU A 141 -6.39 6.79 -2.56
CA LEU A 141 -5.38 5.74 -2.37
C LEU A 141 -4.02 6.35 -2.07
N THR A 142 -3.60 7.36 -2.83
CA THR A 142 -2.33 8.07 -2.61
C THR A 142 -2.28 8.79 -1.27
N ARG A 143 -3.42 9.30 -0.78
CA ARG A 143 -3.54 9.88 0.57
C ARG A 143 -3.54 8.80 1.64
N ALA A 144 -4.20 7.69 1.40
CA ALA A 144 -4.26 6.56 2.31
C ALA A 144 -2.87 5.94 2.55
N ASP A 145 -2.04 5.78 1.51
CA ASP A 145 -0.66 5.30 1.65
C ASP A 145 0.14 6.18 2.63
N ARG A 146 0.04 7.50 2.48
CA ARG A 146 0.66 8.47 3.40
C ARG A 146 0.12 8.35 4.83
N HIS A 147 -1.19 8.15 4.99
CA HIS A 147 -1.79 7.93 6.30
C HIS A 147 -1.31 6.63 6.96
N ILE A 148 -1.25 5.52 6.22
CA ILE A 148 -0.76 4.24 6.70
C ILE A 148 0.68 4.38 7.18
N ARG A 149 1.58 4.95 6.36
CA ARG A 149 2.98 5.19 6.75
C ARG A 149 3.08 6.02 8.02
N SER A 150 2.31 7.11 8.10
CA SER A 150 2.29 8.00 9.28
C SER A 150 1.79 7.28 10.53
N TYR A 151 0.76 6.44 10.42
CA TYR A 151 0.25 5.66 11.56
C TYR A 151 1.25 4.60 12.02
N LEU A 152 1.86 3.87 11.10
CA LEU A 152 2.91 2.91 11.42
C LEU A 152 4.11 3.59 12.09
N GLN A 153 4.53 4.75 11.59
CA GLN A 153 5.59 5.55 12.22
C GLN A 153 5.21 5.97 13.64
N ARG A 154 3.99 6.46 13.84
CA ARG A 154 3.49 6.85 15.16
C ARG A 154 3.46 5.67 16.13
N ILE A 155 2.99 4.50 15.68
CA ILE A 155 2.97 3.27 16.50
C ILE A 155 4.40 2.90 16.90
N ARG A 156 5.34 2.90 15.94
CA ARG A 156 6.75 2.65 16.22
C ARG A 156 7.31 3.62 17.27
N GLN A 157 7.01 4.91 17.17
CA GLN A 157 7.43 5.91 18.16
C GLN A 157 6.87 5.60 19.56
N ILE A 158 5.59 5.25 19.66
CA ILE A 158 4.93 4.92 20.94
C ILE A 158 5.63 3.77 21.65
N TYR A 159 5.97 2.69 20.94
CA TYR A 159 6.50 1.48 21.58
C TYR A 159 8.03 1.45 21.69
N THR A 160 8.75 2.15 20.82
CA THR A 160 10.23 2.11 20.83
C THR A 160 10.87 3.38 21.41
N GLY A 161 10.11 4.46 21.57
CA GLY A 161 10.63 5.77 22.00
C GLY A 161 11.63 6.39 21.02
N ARG A 162 11.82 5.80 19.82
CA ARG A 162 12.73 6.31 18.81
C ARG A 162 12.01 7.33 17.92
N GLU A 163 12.57 8.53 17.83
CA GLU A 163 12.23 9.52 16.80
C GLU A 163 12.27 8.87 15.40
N PRO A 164 11.48 9.37 14.43
CA PRO A 164 11.37 8.76 13.13
C PRO A 164 12.71 8.92 12.40
N SER A 165 13.57 7.91 12.50
CA SER A 165 14.64 7.74 11.53
C SER A 165 13.96 7.55 10.17
N GLU A 166 14.36 8.34 9.18
CA GLU A 166 14.00 8.21 7.77
C GLU A 166 14.20 6.78 7.22
N ALA A 167 14.86 5.90 7.99
CA ALA A 167 15.11 4.48 7.72
C ALA A 167 13.89 3.57 7.52
N LEU A 168 12.66 4.07 7.40
CA LEU A 168 11.60 3.28 6.75
C LEU A 168 11.73 3.26 5.21
N THR A 169 12.60 4.09 4.64
CA THR A 169 13.13 3.90 3.28
C THR A 169 14.24 2.84 3.22
N SER A 170 14.73 2.31 4.36
CA SER A 170 15.83 1.33 4.37
C SER A 170 15.37 -0.11 4.13
N VAL A 171 14.08 -0.34 3.87
CA VAL A 171 13.61 -1.60 3.28
C VAL A 171 13.63 -1.51 1.73
N ASP A 172 13.82 -0.31 1.17
CA ASP A 172 13.97 -0.04 -0.28
C ASP A 172 15.44 -0.14 -0.76
N SER A 173 16.30 -0.86 -0.04
CA SER A 173 17.68 -1.09 -0.49
C SER A 173 18.03 -2.56 -0.48
N THR A 174 17.95 -3.18 -1.64
CA THR A 174 18.87 -4.26 -2.07
C THR A 174 20.34 -3.79 -2.17
N ILE A 175 20.73 -2.71 -1.48
CA ILE A 175 22.04 -2.04 -1.64
C ILE A 175 22.71 -1.73 -0.27
N SER A 176 22.10 -2.02 0.88
CA SER A 176 22.75 -1.74 2.17
C SER A 176 23.94 -2.64 2.46
N GLU A 177 23.90 -3.92 2.08
CA GLU A 177 25.04 -4.83 2.29
C GLU A 177 26.21 -4.53 1.32
N VAL A 178 25.94 -3.92 0.17
CA VAL A 178 26.99 -3.55 -0.80
C VAL A 178 27.68 -2.23 -0.38
N ARG A 179 26.95 -1.28 0.20
CA ARG A 179 27.54 -0.02 0.68
C ARG A 179 28.27 -0.12 2.01
N GLU A 180 28.02 -1.16 2.81
CA GLU A 180 28.81 -1.40 4.02
C GLU A 180 30.23 -1.89 3.67
N VAL A 181 30.42 -2.46 2.48
CA VAL A 181 31.72 -2.96 2.00
C VAL A 181 32.47 -1.94 1.14
N PHE A 182 31.76 -1.01 0.48
CA PHE A 182 32.34 -0.08 -0.48
C PHE A 182 31.98 1.38 -0.17
N GLY A 183 32.99 2.25 -0.11
CA GLY A 183 32.84 3.68 0.19
C GLY A 183 33.78 4.21 1.26
N THR A 184 34.70 3.38 1.76
CA THR A 184 35.73 3.77 2.75
C THR A 184 37.07 4.11 2.09
N GLU A 185 37.28 3.69 0.84
CA GLU A 185 38.52 3.90 0.11
C GLU A 185 38.35 4.77 -1.14
N PRO A 186 39.45 5.40 -1.62
CA PRO A 186 39.40 6.27 -2.79
C PRO A 186 38.88 5.53 -4.03
N PRO A 187 38.19 6.25 -4.95
CA PRO A 187 37.38 5.65 -6.03
C PRO A 187 38.12 4.64 -6.91
N THR A 188 39.42 4.80 -7.11
CA THR A 188 40.27 3.93 -7.93
C THR A 188 40.46 2.54 -7.33
N LYS A 189 40.46 2.40 -6.01
CA LYS A 189 40.61 1.10 -5.33
C LYS A 189 39.30 0.32 -5.28
N GLU A 190 38.17 1.01 -5.15
CA GLU A 190 36.85 0.39 -5.17
C GLU A 190 36.51 -0.17 -6.55
N LEU A 191 36.95 0.53 -7.61
CA LEU A 191 36.82 0.05 -9.00
C LEU A 191 37.63 -1.22 -9.24
N TYR A 192 38.82 -1.33 -8.64
CA TYR A 192 39.64 -2.55 -8.70
C TYR A 192 39.00 -3.73 -7.96
N ARG A 193 38.33 -3.49 -6.83
CA ARG A 193 37.61 -4.56 -6.12
C ARG A 193 36.39 -5.06 -6.89
N LEU A 194 35.69 -4.17 -7.60
CA LEU A 194 34.60 -4.54 -8.51
C LEU A 194 35.10 -5.42 -9.67
N LEU A 195 36.28 -5.13 -10.23
CA LEU A 195 36.88 -5.89 -11.32
C LEU A 195 37.42 -7.28 -10.91
N LEU A 196 37.68 -7.51 -9.63
CA LEU A 196 38.23 -8.77 -9.11
C LEU A 196 37.15 -9.75 -8.63
N ARG A 197 35.87 -9.42 -8.81
CA ARG A 197 34.74 -10.27 -8.40
C ARG A 197 34.60 -11.45 -9.36
N LYS A 198 34.46 -12.66 -8.82
CA LYS A 198 34.36 -13.91 -9.62
C LYS A 198 32.97 -14.16 -10.25
N ASP A 199 32.04 -13.24 -10.03
CA ASP A 199 30.62 -13.38 -10.42
C ASP A 199 30.27 -12.52 -11.64
N TYR A 200 31.27 -12.18 -12.47
CA TYR A 200 31.13 -11.56 -13.79
C TYR A 200 31.97 -12.32 -14.82
#